data_AF-A0A7S0DM53-F1
#
_entry.id   AF-A0A7S0DM53-F1
#
_cell.length_a   1.000
_cell.length_b   1.000
_cell.length_c   1.000
_cell.angle_alpha   90.00
_cell.angle_beta   90.00
_cell.angle_gamma   90.00
#
_symmetry.space_group_name_H-M   'P 1'
#
loop_
_entity.id
_entity.type
_entity.pdbx_description
1 polymer ?
#
loop_
_entity_poly.entity_id
_entity_poly.type
_entity_poly.pdbx_seq_one_letter_code
_entity_poly.pdbx_strand_id
1 'polypeptide(L)'
;MVKFTVKNIDLATANTLRRVMIAEVPTLAIEFVTVDINTTVLHDQFLAHRLGLIPLNSREVERFNYPRDCDCPGGCEKCQIKYSLHVKNTSEDVRDVTTKDLQPEGNNGVWPVHTSEDNAILIVRLGKNQELKLSAIAIKGIGKEHAKWIPVAVATFQIDPIIR
;
A
#
# COMPACT_ATOMS: atom_id res chain seq x y z
N MET A 1 -17.21 0.73 8.78
CA MET A 1 -17.81 1.62 7.76
C MET A 1 -18.31 2.87 8.46
N VAL A 2 -17.85 4.06 8.07
CA VAL A 2 -18.25 5.32 8.71
C VAL A 2 -19.36 5.97 7.87
N LYS A 3 -20.51 6.25 8.50
CA LYS A 3 -21.64 6.92 7.88
C LYS A 3 -22.01 8.13 8.76
N PHE A 4 -22.09 9.31 8.16
CA PHE A 4 -22.42 10.54 8.86
C PHE A 4 -23.24 11.47 7.97
N THR A 5 -23.92 12.43 8.60
CA THR A 5 -24.72 13.46 7.93
C THR A 5 -24.19 14.83 8.33
N VAL A 6 -23.96 15.70 7.34
CA VAL A 6 -23.53 17.09 7.56
C VAL A 6 -24.70 18.00 7.22
N LYS A 7 -25.02 18.94 8.13
CA LYS A 7 -26.04 19.97 7.92
C LYS A 7 -25.34 21.32 7.70
N ASN A 8 -26.03 22.24 7.03
CA ASN A 8 -25.56 23.63 6.80
C ASN A 8 -24.23 23.71 6.02
N ILE A 9 -24.06 22.88 4.99
CA ILE A 9 -22.90 22.90 4.10
C ILE A 9 -23.33 23.08 2.65
N ASP A 10 -22.56 23.85 1.90
CA ASP A 10 -22.76 23.99 0.45
C ASP A 10 -22.33 22.73 -0.31
N LEU A 11 -22.96 22.48 -1.46
CA LEU A 11 -22.64 21.36 -2.33
C LEU A 11 -21.18 21.38 -2.81
N ALA A 12 -20.64 22.56 -3.13
CA ALA A 12 -19.26 22.70 -3.57
C ALA A 12 -18.29 22.28 -2.46
N THR A 13 -18.56 22.67 -1.21
CA THR A 13 -17.73 22.28 -0.05
C THR A 13 -17.82 20.78 0.21
N ALA A 14 -19.01 20.18 0.16
CA ALA A 14 -19.19 18.74 0.32
C ALA A 14 -18.45 17.93 -0.76
N ASN A 15 -18.55 18.35 -2.02
CA ASN A 15 -17.84 17.70 -3.12
C ASN A 15 -16.32 17.90 -3.03
N THR A 16 -15.87 19.09 -2.61
CA THR A 16 -14.45 19.36 -2.39
C THR A 16 -13.89 18.45 -1.30
N LEU A 17 -14.58 18.31 -0.17
CA LEU A 17 -14.18 17.41 0.90
C LEU A 17 -14.06 15.96 0.40
N ARG A 18 -15.04 15.48 -0.39
CA ARG A 18 -14.95 14.15 -1.03
C ARG A 18 -13.71 14.01 -1.91
N ARG A 19 -13.40 15.02 -2.73
CA ARG A 19 -12.23 14.98 -3.62
C ARG A 19 -10.91 14.96 -2.85
N VAL A 20 -10.81 15.75 -1.78
CA VAL A 20 -9.65 15.78 -0.87
C VAL A 20 -9.45 14.42 -0.22
N MET A 21 -10.51 13.81 0.30
CA MET A 21 -10.46 12.45 0.89
C MET A 21 -9.89 11.40 -0.08
N ILE A 22 -10.15 11.53 -1.38
CA ILE A 22 -9.68 10.60 -2.40
C ILE A 22 -8.24 10.89 -2.81
N ALA A 23 -7.91 12.16 -3.06
CA ALA A 23 -6.70 12.51 -3.82
C ALA A 23 -5.56 13.11 -2.98
N GLU A 24 -5.85 13.74 -1.83
CA GLU A 24 -4.89 14.61 -1.14
C GLU A 24 -4.52 14.13 0.26
N VAL A 25 -5.15 13.05 0.76
CA VAL A 25 -4.77 12.45 2.03
C VAL A 25 -3.46 11.65 1.85
N PRO A 26 -2.40 11.95 2.61
CA PRO A 26 -1.11 11.27 2.48
C PRO A 26 -1.17 9.84 3.01
N THR A 27 -0.59 8.90 2.27
CA THR A 27 -0.55 7.46 2.60
C THR A 27 0.85 6.90 2.31
N LEU A 28 1.22 5.79 2.95
CA LEU A 28 2.43 5.02 2.63
C LEU A 28 2.08 3.88 1.66
N ALA A 29 2.86 3.72 0.60
CA ALA A 29 2.76 2.59 -0.32
C ALA A 29 4.13 2.24 -0.91
N ILE A 30 4.26 1.01 -1.43
CA ILE A 30 5.49 0.54 -2.08
C ILE A 30 5.66 1.26 -3.43
N GLU A 31 6.83 1.86 -3.64
CA GLU A 31 7.20 2.54 -4.88
C GLU A 31 8.29 1.78 -5.62
N PHE A 32 9.42 1.55 -4.96
CA PHE A 32 10.57 0.92 -5.58
C PHE A 32 10.61 -0.55 -5.20
N VAL A 33 10.80 -1.42 -6.20
CA VAL A 33 10.97 -2.86 -6.01
C VAL A 33 12.20 -3.28 -6.78
N THR A 34 13.17 -3.83 -6.07
CA THR A 34 14.40 -4.42 -6.60
C THR A 34 14.26 -5.92 -6.52
N VAL A 35 14.29 -6.60 -7.66
CA VAL A 35 14.22 -8.06 -7.73
C VAL A 35 15.63 -8.60 -7.87
N ASP A 36 16.07 -9.41 -6.90
CA ASP A 36 17.37 -10.07 -6.95
C ASP A 36 17.27 -11.40 -7.70
N ILE A 37 16.24 -12.18 -7.37
CA ILE A 37 16.01 -13.52 -7.93
C ILE A 37 14.51 -13.66 -8.20
N ASN A 38 14.14 -13.89 -9.45
CA ASN A 38 12.79 -14.28 -9.82
C ASN A 38 12.83 -15.48 -10.76
N THR A 39 12.44 -16.63 -10.24
CA THR A 39 12.23 -17.87 -11.02
C THR A 39 10.75 -18.25 -11.10
N THR A 40 9.88 -17.32 -10.72
CA THR A 40 8.43 -17.51 -10.72
C THR A 40 7.86 -17.41 -12.13
N VAL A 41 6.57 -17.73 -12.27
CA VAL A 41 5.85 -17.63 -13.56
C VAL A 41 5.51 -16.17 -13.90
N LEU A 42 5.56 -15.25 -12.93
CA LEU A 42 5.20 -13.85 -13.11
C LEU A 42 6.44 -13.02 -13.46
N HIS A 43 6.29 -12.10 -14.40
CA HIS A 43 7.33 -11.12 -14.72
C HIS A 43 7.53 -10.11 -13.59
N ASP A 44 8.75 -9.58 -13.47
CA ASP A 44 9.15 -8.65 -12.41
C ASP A 44 8.22 -7.44 -12.28
N GLN A 45 7.84 -6.83 -13.40
CA GLN A 45 6.96 -5.66 -13.41
C GLN A 45 5.56 -5.99 -12.88
N PHE A 46 5.08 -7.21 -13.11
CA PHE A 46 3.79 -7.66 -12.61
C PHE A 46 3.82 -7.86 -11.09
N LEU A 47 4.92 -8.42 -10.58
CA LEU A 47 5.16 -8.51 -9.14
C LEU A 47 5.27 -7.12 -8.50
N ALA A 48 6.03 -6.21 -9.11
CA ALA A 48 6.18 -4.84 -8.63
C ALA A 48 4.83 -4.10 -8.59
N HIS A 49 4.00 -4.26 -9.62
CA HIS A 49 2.65 -3.67 -9.66
C HIS A 49 1.75 -4.21 -8.54
N ARG A 50 1.75 -5.52 -8.32
CA ARG A 50 0.98 -6.14 -7.22
C ARG A 50 1.47 -5.66 -5.86
N LEU A 51 2.79 -5.60 -5.66
CA LEU A 51 3.39 -5.10 -4.42
C LEU A 51 3.02 -3.64 -4.15
N GLY A 52 3.00 -2.80 -5.20
CA GLY A 52 2.59 -1.40 -5.10
C GLY A 52 1.14 -1.21 -4.61
N LEU A 53 0.26 -2.18 -4.85
CA LEU A 53 -1.16 -2.12 -4.45
C LEU A 53 -1.44 -2.75 -3.08
N ILE A 54 -0.43 -3.27 -2.39
CA ILE A 54 -0.60 -3.81 -1.04
C ILE A 54 -0.79 -2.64 -0.06
N PRO A 55 -1.92 -2.61 0.67
CA PRO A 55 -2.16 -1.56 1.66
C PRO A 55 -1.22 -1.70 2.85
N LEU A 56 -0.53 -0.62 3.20
CA LEU A 56 0.31 -0.52 4.38
C LEU A 56 -0.38 0.28 5.49
N ASN A 57 -0.14 -0.09 6.74
CA ASN A 57 -0.68 0.62 7.89
C ASN A 57 -0.05 2.03 8.00
N SER A 58 -0.79 3.04 7.56
CA SER A 58 -0.31 4.42 7.48
C SER A 58 -0.73 5.31 8.67
N ARG A 59 -1.01 4.75 9.85
CA ARG A 59 -1.44 5.54 11.04
C ARG A 59 -0.45 6.64 11.44
N GLU A 60 0.83 6.42 11.20
CA GLU A 60 1.91 7.33 11.60
C GLU A 60 2.54 8.05 10.38
N VAL A 61 1.78 8.22 9.29
CA VAL A 61 2.26 8.84 8.04
C VAL A 61 2.80 10.27 8.22
N GLU A 62 2.37 10.97 9.27
CA GLU A 62 2.85 12.32 9.61
C GLU A 62 4.31 12.34 10.08
N ARG A 63 4.81 11.22 10.65
CA ARG A 63 6.21 11.11 11.09
C ARG A 63 7.20 11.03 9.92
N PHE A 64 6.70 10.67 8.74
CA PHE A 64 7.51 10.50 7.55
C PHE A 64 7.48 11.77 6.68
N ASN A 65 8.65 12.15 6.19
CA ASN A 65 8.79 13.24 5.23
C ASN A 65 8.60 12.71 3.81
N TYR A 66 8.17 13.58 2.89
CA TYR A 66 8.18 13.22 1.48
C TYR A 66 9.63 13.05 1.00
N PRO A 67 9.92 12.10 0.10
CA PRO A 67 11.28 11.89 -0.41
C PRO A 67 11.90 13.15 -1.03
N ARG A 68 11.09 13.97 -1.71
CA ARG A 68 11.50 15.24 -2.33
C ARG A 68 11.89 16.34 -1.33
N ASP A 69 11.39 16.25 -0.10
CA ASP A 69 11.62 17.26 0.95
C ASP A 69 12.73 16.80 1.93
N CYS A 70 13.34 15.63 1.70
CA CYS A 70 14.44 15.10 2.50
C CYS A 70 15.79 15.39 1.85
N ASP A 71 16.73 15.94 2.59
CA ASP A 71 18.11 16.20 2.13
C ASP A 71 18.99 14.93 2.01
N CYS A 72 18.37 13.75 1.91
CA CYS A 72 19.04 12.46 2.02
C CYS A 72 19.20 11.77 0.64
N PRO A 73 20.42 11.69 0.06
CA PRO A 73 20.61 11.24 -1.34
C PRO A 73 20.37 9.74 -1.59
N GLY A 74 20.30 8.91 -0.54
CA GLY A 74 20.01 7.47 -0.62
C GLY A 74 18.79 7.03 0.18
N GLY A 75 18.02 8.01 0.67
CA GLY A 75 16.90 7.82 1.58
C GLY A 75 17.32 7.42 3.00
N CYS A 76 16.59 7.93 3.99
CA CYS A 76 16.79 7.67 5.41
C CYS A 76 15.57 6.97 6.03
N GLU A 77 15.70 6.49 7.27
CA GLU A 77 14.60 5.86 8.01
C GLU A 77 13.37 6.77 8.21
N LYS A 78 13.53 8.10 8.03
CA LYS A 78 12.44 9.09 8.14
C LYS A 78 11.68 9.32 6.83
N CYS A 79 12.19 8.90 5.69
CA CYS A 79 11.52 9.13 4.39
C CYS A 79 11.12 7.84 3.69
N GLN A 80 11.76 6.72 4.03
CA GLN A 80 11.53 5.44 3.38
C GLN A 80 11.53 4.27 4.37
N ILE A 81 10.71 3.27 4.08
CA ILE A 81 10.65 2.01 4.82
C ILE A 81 11.06 0.90 3.86
N LYS A 82 12.04 0.09 4.26
CA LYS A 82 12.52 -1.03 3.45
C LYS A 82 11.81 -2.31 3.89
N TYR A 83 11.52 -3.16 2.92
CA TYR A 83 10.96 -4.48 3.11
C TYR A 83 11.81 -5.49 2.35
N SER A 84 12.00 -6.67 2.93
CA SER A 84 12.65 -7.80 2.30
C SER A 84 11.67 -8.97 2.21
N LEU A 85 11.73 -9.68 1.07
CA LEU A 85 10.95 -10.89 0.84
C LEU A 85 11.89 -11.93 0.24
N HIS A 86 12.06 -13.05 0.95
CA HIS A 86 12.82 -14.19 0.46
C HIS A 86 12.06 -15.48 0.74
N VAL A 87 11.59 -16.13 -0.32
CA VAL A 87 10.85 -17.38 -0.23
C VAL A 87 11.31 -18.34 -1.30
N LYS A 88 11.59 -19.57 -0.89
CA LYS A 88 11.91 -20.71 -1.75
C LYS A 88 10.95 -21.86 -1.48
N ASN A 89 10.43 -22.46 -2.54
CA ASN A 89 9.59 -23.65 -2.44
C ASN A 89 10.41 -24.92 -2.70
N THR A 90 10.68 -25.68 -1.64
CA THR A 90 11.36 -26.98 -1.72
C THR A 90 10.38 -28.15 -1.71
N SER A 91 9.11 -27.92 -1.33
CA SER A 91 8.06 -28.94 -1.35
C SER A 91 7.55 -29.20 -2.77
N GLU A 92 6.93 -30.36 -2.95
CA GLU A 92 6.30 -30.76 -4.23
C GLU A 92 4.97 -30.02 -4.45
N ASP A 93 4.31 -29.62 -3.37
CA ASP A 93 3.08 -28.82 -3.41
C ASP A 93 3.34 -27.35 -3.76
N VAL A 94 2.29 -26.70 -4.26
CA VAL A 94 2.31 -25.27 -4.56
C VAL A 94 2.32 -24.48 -3.26
N ARG A 95 3.28 -23.56 -3.13
CA ARG A 95 3.39 -22.65 -1.97
C ARG A 95 2.86 -21.27 -2.32
N ASP A 96 1.89 -20.81 -1.54
CA ASP A 96 1.35 -19.45 -1.65
C ASP A 96 2.27 -18.45 -0.92
N VAL A 97 2.79 -17.47 -1.66
CA VAL A 97 3.58 -16.35 -1.10
C VAL A 97 2.63 -15.21 -0.82
N THR A 98 2.58 -14.79 0.44
CA THR A 98 1.61 -13.79 0.89
C THR A 98 2.31 -12.58 1.51
N THR A 99 1.54 -11.54 1.79
CA THR A 99 2.01 -10.36 2.51
C THR A 99 2.63 -10.63 3.89
N LYS A 100 2.39 -11.81 4.49
CA LYS A 100 3.02 -12.20 5.77
C LYS A 100 4.51 -12.49 5.63
N ASP A 101 4.93 -12.92 4.44
CA ASP A 101 6.33 -13.22 4.14
C ASP A 101 7.16 -11.93 3.93
N LEU A 102 6.49 -10.78 3.79
CA LEU A 102 7.12 -9.47 3.63
C LEU A 102 7.59 -8.94 4.98
N GLN A 103 8.90 -8.93 5.21
CA GLN A 103 9.50 -8.50 6.47
C GLN A 103 9.97 -7.05 6.37
N PRO A 104 9.53 -6.14 7.24
CA PRO A 104 10.08 -4.79 7.32
C PRO A 104 11.49 -4.82 7.90
N GLU A 105 12.40 -4.07 7.29
CA GLU A 105 13.70 -3.78 7.86
C GLU A 105 13.56 -2.56 8.79
N GLY A 106 13.62 -2.79 10.10
CA GLY A 106 13.56 -1.76 11.14
C GLY A 106 12.30 -1.82 12.00
N ASN A 107 12.35 -1.19 13.18
CA ASN A 107 11.25 -1.16 14.14
C ASN A 107 10.27 0.00 13.85
N ASN A 108 9.77 0.08 12.62
CA ASN A 108 8.98 1.23 12.16
C ASN A 108 7.48 1.06 12.39
N GLY A 109 7.02 -0.10 12.90
CA GLY A 109 5.60 -0.35 13.22
C GLY A 109 4.63 -0.37 12.02
N VAL A 110 5.11 -0.10 10.80
CA VAL A 110 4.33 -0.08 9.56
C VAL A 110 4.37 -1.46 8.91
N TRP A 111 3.34 -2.25 9.22
CA TRP A 111 3.11 -3.55 8.62
C TRP A 111 2.08 -3.48 7.50
N PRO A 112 2.13 -4.40 6.52
CA PRO A 112 1.01 -4.63 5.62
C PRO A 112 -0.27 -4.87 6.42
N VAL A 113 -1.40 -4.35 5.92
CA VAL A 113 -2.67 -4.53 6.62
C VAL A 113 -3.11 -5.99 6.47
N HIS A 114 -3.20 -6.69 7.59
CA HIS A 114 -3.84 -8.00 7.69
C HIS A 114 -5.03 -7.89 8.63
N THR A 115 -6.23 -8.25 8.17
CA THR A 115 -7.45 -8.15 8.98
C THR A 115 -7.67 -9.39 9.86
N SER A 116 -7.08 -10.53 9.47
CA SER A 116 -7.12 -11.82 10.18
C SER A 116 -6.00 -12.74 9.68
N GLU A 117 -5.76 -13.87 10.36
CA GLU A 117 -4.79 -14.89 9.93
C GLU A 117 -5.06 -15.42 8.52
N ASP A 118 -6.32 -15.43 8.06
CA ASP A 118 -6.68 -15.92 6.72
C ASP A 118 -6.71 -14.83 5.63
N ASN A 119 -6.55 -13.55 5.98
CA ASN A 119 -6.66 -12.42 5.03
C ASN A 119 -5.30 -11.88 4.59
N ALA A 120 -4.30 -12.74 4.46
CA ALA A 120 -3.04 -12.35 3.83
C ALA A 120 -3.24 -12.20 2.32
N ILE A 121 -2.79 -11.09 1.76
CA ILE A 121 -2.92 -10.85 0.32
C ILE A 121 -1.91 -11.75 -0.39
N LEU A 122 -2.40 -12.60 -1.29
CA LEU A 122 -1.56 -13.42 -2.15
C LEU A 122 -0.77 -12.52 -3.10
N ILE A 123 0.54 -12.73 -3.18
CA ILE A 123 1.43 -12.01 -4.09
C ILE A 123 1.72 -12.90 -5.30
N VAL A 124 2.13 -14.15 -5.08
CA VAL A 124 2.42 -15.12 -6.14
C VAL A 124 2.31 -16.54 -5.59
N ARG A 125 2.09 -17.52 -6.48
CA ARG A 125 2.19 -18.94 -6.17
C ARG A 125 3.50 -19.49 -6.71
N LEU A 126 4.24 -20.21 -5.88
CA LEU A 126 5.49 -20.84 -6.25
C LEU A 126 5.26 -22.34 -6.49
N GLY A 127 5.62 -22.82 -7.67
CA GLY A 127 5.77 -24.25 -7.95
C GLY A 127 7.03 -24.83 -7.31
N LYS A 128 7.22 -26.13 -7.48
CA LYS A 128 8.40 -26.86 -6.99
C LYS A 128 9.70 -26.21 -7.51
N ASN A 129 10.66 -26.01 -6.62
CA ASN A 129 11.98 -25.42 -6.88
C ASN A 129 11.98 -23.95 -7.36
N GLN A 130 10.85 -23.23 -7.27
CA GLN A 130 10.83 -21.80 -7.54
C GLN A 130 11.25 -21.01 -6.30
N GLU A 131 11.95 -19.91 -6.55
CA GLU A 131 12.52 -18.98 -5.59
C GLU A 131 12.22 -17.54 -6.02
N LEU A 132 11.83 -16.72 -5.04
CA LEU A 132 11.62 -15.30 -5.16
C LEU A 132 12.41 -14.58 -4.06
N LYS A 133 13.30 -13.67 -4.48
CA LYS A 133 14.04 -12.77 -3.61
C LYS A 133 13.90 -11.34 -4.13
N LEU A 134 13.36 -10.45 -3.32
CA LEU A 134 13.22 -9.04 -3.65
C LEU A 134 13.32 -8.16 -2.41
N SER A 135 13.65 -6.90 -2.67
CA SER A 135 13.60 -5.80 -1.72
C SER A 135 12.63 -4.75 -2.22
N ALA A 136 11.81 -4.20 -1.33
CA ALA A 136 10.84 -3.17 -1.67
C ALA A 136 11.03 -1.96 -0.76
N ILE A 137 10.72 -0.77 -1.27
CA ILE A 137 10.82 0.51 -0.55
C ILE A 137 9.46 1.19 -0.61
N ALA A 138 8.89 1.48 0.56
CA ALA A 138 7.69 2.28 0.70
C ALA A 138 8.02 3.73 1.00
N ILE A 139 7.25 4.62 0.38
CA ILE A 139 7.36 6.07 0.52
C ILE A 139 5.99 6.69 0.78
N LYS A 140 6.02 7.90 1.34
CA LYS A 140 4.85 8.76 1.50
C LYS A 140 4.48 9.40 0.17
N GLY A 141 3.21 9.27 -0.21
CA GLY A 141 2.64 9.85 -1.42
C GLY A 141 1.16 10.20 -1.25
N ILE A 142 0.54 10.70 -2.32
CA ILE A 142 -0.87 11.11 -2.35
C ILE A 142 -1.61 10.46 -3.51
N GLY A 143 -2.92 10.25 -3.35
CA GLY A 143 -3.76 9.61 -4.38
C GLY A 143 -3.80 10.34 -5.72
N LYS A 144 -3.47 11.65 -5.74
CA LYS A 144 -3.33 12.44 -6.97
C LYS A 144 -2.16 11.99 -7.86
N GLU A 145 -1.10 11.44 -7.28
CA GLU A 145 0.07 10.95 -8.01
C GLU A 145 -0.18 9.55 -8.57
N HIS A 146 -0.74 8.64 -7.76
CA HIS A 146 -1.10 7.29 -8.20
C HIS A 146 -2.20 6.70 -7.30
N ALA A 147 -3.03 5.83 -7.87
CA ALA A 147 -4.17 5.21 -7.18
C ALA A 147 -3.79 4.37 -5.94
N LYS A 148 -2.54 3.92 -5.86
CA LYS A 148 -2.02 3.14 -4.72
C LYS A 148 -1.96 3.90 -3.40
N TRP A 149 -1.93 5.24 -3.46
CA TRP A 149 -1.97 6.10 -2.28
C TRP A 149 -3.37 6.62 -1.97
N ILE A 150 -4.41 6.13 -2.64
CA ILE A 150 -5.80 6.47 -2.30
C ILE A 150 -6.18 5.70 -1.02
N PRO A 151 -6.46 6.39 0.11
CA PRO A 151 -6.74 5.71 1.38
C PRO A 151 -8.20 5.29 1.52
N VAL A 152 -9.06 5.67 0.58
CA VAL A 152 -10.50 5.40 0.59
C VAL A 152 -10.85 4.36 -0.46
N ALA A 153 -11.61 3.33 -0.06
CA ALA A 153 -12.14 2.35 -1.01
C ALA A 153 -13.28 2.97 -1.86
N VAL A 154 -14.28 3.55 -1.19
CA VAL A 154 -15.41 4.22 -1.83
C VAL A 154 -15.82 5.41 -0.98
N ALA A 155 -15.93 6.58 -1.61
CA ALA A 155 -16.48 7.79 -1.00
C ALA A 155 -17.72 8.23 -1.79
N THR A 156 -18.91 7.99 -1.22
CA THR A 156 -20.20 8.42 -1.76
C THR A 156 -20.77 9.57 -0.92
N PHE A 157 -21.43 10.52 -1.56
CA PHE A 157 -22.29 11.47 -0.87
C PHE A 157 -23.62 11.57 -1.61
N GLN A 158 -24.67 11.87 -0.88
CA GLN A 158 -26.02 12.05 -1.41
C GLN A 158 -26.63 13.29 -0.75
N ILE A 159 -27.32 14.10 -1.55
CA ILE A 159 -28.12 15.21 -1.05
C ILE A 159 -29.44 14.64 -0.53
N ASP A 160 -29.83 15.01 0.68
CA ASP A 160 -31.12 14.59 1.24
C ASP A 160 -32.25 15.22 0.41
N PRO A 161 -33.13 14.43 -0.24
CA PRO A 161 -34.16 14.97 -1.10
C PRO A 161 -35.22 15.71 -0.27
N ILE A 162 -35.37 17.01 -0.52
CA ILE A 162 -36.49 17.78 0.01
C ILE A 162 -37.70 17.46 -0.85
N ILE A 163 -38.56 16.55 -0.39
CA ILE A 163 -39.87 16.32 -0.99
C ILE A 163 -40.79 17.45 -0.48
N ARG A 164 -41.27 18.29 -1.40
CA ARG A 164 -42.32 19.28 -1.17
C ARG A 164 -43.58 18.88 -1.91
#